data_AF-A0AAU4XQ74-F1
#
_entry.id   AF-A0AAU4XQ74-F1
#
_cell.length_a   1.000
_cell.length_b   1.000
_cell.length_c   1.000
_cell.angle_alpha   90.00
_cell.angle_beta   90.00
_cell.angle_gamma   90.00
#
_symmetry.space_group_name_H-M   'P 1'
#
loop_
_entity.id
_entity.type
_entity.pdbx_description
1 polymer ?
#
loop_
_entity_poly.entity_id
_entity_poly.type
_entity_poly.pdbx_seq_one_letter_code
_entity_poly.pdbx_strand_id
1 'polypeptide(L)'
;MDWLAPVNTLIGAGIGVGSTLLADRLRWRRDRAALDRDTRRQTYAAFMGALSDVYQHLDELARDGRPAQETRTAAHEVFLSGNLYPLRYELALIAPWEVMEPVNQAFYRVRDLRDVVARGSARSHPEFGGHLHAYLAAAEKAQMAMRRDLGTSWPDRAEGFTPPSG
;
A
#
# COMPACT_ATOMS: atom_id res chain seq x y z
N MET A 1 55.83 40.00 -5.28
CA MET A 1 54.58 40.05 -4.49
C MET A 1 54.07 38.63 -4.35
N ASP A 2 54.15 38.06 -3.16
CA ASP A 2 53.74 36.68 -2.86
C ASP A 2 52.22 36.52 -2.88
N TRP A 3 51.65 36.41 -4.08
CA TRP A 3 50.23 36.17 -4.31
C TRP A 3 49.82 34.70 -4.13
N LEU A 4 50.79 33.79 -3.94
CA LEU A 4 50.55 32.36 -3.72
C LEU A 4 49.96 32.05 -2.34
N ALA A 5 50.28 32.85 -1.33
CA ALA A 5 49.75 32.69 0.03
C ALA A 5 48.22 32.84 0.12
N PRO A 6 47.60 33.92 -0.41
CA PRO A 6 46.14 34.06 -0.36
C PRO A 6 45.40 33.01 -1.22
N VAL A 7 46.00 32.52 -2.31
CA VAL A 7 45.40 31.48 -3.16
C VAL A 7 45.28 30.15 -2.42
N ASN A 8 46.30 29.78 -1.64
CA ASN A 8 46.31 28.50 -0.92
C ASN A 8 45.27 28.48 0.22
N THR A 9 45.04 29.61 0.88
CA THR A 9 44.00 29.75 1.91
C THR A 9 42.59 29.70 1.32
N LEU A 10 42.38 30.27 0.13
CA LEU A 10 41.09 30.27 -0.56
C LEU A 10 40.69 28.87 -1.03
N ILE A 11 41.66 28.05 -1.46
CA ILE A 11 41.45 26.65 -1.81
C ILE A 11 41.10 25.82 -0.56
N GLY A 12 41.79 26.05 0.56
CA GLY A 12 41.49 25.36 1.83
C GLY A 12 40.08 25.69 2.38
N ALA A 13 39.65 26.94 2.30
CA ALA A 13 38.30 27.35 2.66
C ALA A 13 37.23 26.79 1.71
N GLY A 14 37.52 26.73 0.40
CA GLY A 14 36.63 26.16 -0.61
C GLY A 14 36.38 24.65 -0.43
N ILE A 15 37.39 23.89 -0.03
CA ILE A 15 37.26 22.45 0.26
C ILE A 15 36.39 22.25 1.51
N GLY A 16 36.58 23.02 2.59
CA GLY A 16 35.76 22.90 3.81
C GLY A 16 34.28 23.26 3.61
N VAL A 17 33.99 24.31 2.87
CA VAL A 17 32.60 24.74 2.56
C VAL A 17 31.95 23.79 1.55
N GLY A 18 32.69 23.32 0.55
CA GLY A 18 32.20 22.35 -0.44
C GLY A 18 31.85 21.00 0.17
N SER A 19 32.67 20.48 1.10
CA SER A 19 32.38 19.23 1.82
C SER A 19 31.13 19.34 2.69
N THR A 20 30.90 20.50 3.32
CA THR A 20 29.73 20.74 4.18
C THR A 20 28.45 20.83 3.35
N LEU A 21 28.45 21.56 2.23
CA LEU A 21 27.30 21.68 1.34
C LEU A 21 26.94 20.35 0.65
N LEU A 22 27.94 19.54 0.30
CA LEU A 22 27.70 18.21 -0.26
C LEU A 22 27.12 17.25 0.80
N ALA A 23 27.65 17.26 2.02
CA ALA A 23 27.12 16.49 3.13
C ALA A 23 25.67 16.89 3.45
N ASP A 24 25.37 18.18 3.43
CA ASP A 24 24.04 18.72 3.71
C ASP A 24 23.05 18.39 2.58
N ARG A 25 23.49 18.44 1.31
CA ARG A 25 22.69 18.00 0.16
C ARG A 25 22.41 16.50 0.18
N LEU A 26 23.38 15.67 0.59
CA LEU A 26 23.17 14.24 0.77
C LEU A 26 22.20 13.95 1.92
N ARG A 27 22.32 14.68 3.04
CA ARG A 27 21.38 14.59 4.17
C ARG A 27 19.96 14.97 3.73
N TRP A 28 19.76 16.11 3.08
CA TRP A 28 18.47 16.52 2.53
C TRP A 28 17.87 15.53 1.54
N ARG A 29 18.69 14.90 0.69
CA ARG A 29 18.21 13.85 -0.23
C ARG A 29 17.79 12.59 0.52
N ARG A 30 18.54 12.17 1.55
CA ARG A 30 18.16 11.02 2.39
C ARG A 30 16.89 11.30 3.18
N ASP A 31 16.78 12.48 3.78
CA ASP A 31 15.62 12.85 4.59
C ASP A 31 14.35 12.93 3.73
N ARG A 32 14.44 13.48 2.51
CA ARG A 32 13.34 13.46 1.54
C ARG A 32 12.95 12.05 1.09
N ALA A 33 13.93 11.18 0.83
CA ALA A 33 13.66 9.79 0.44
C ALA A 33 13.03 9.00 1.60
N ALA A 34 13.43 9.28 2.84
CA ALA A 34 12.84 8.67 4.03
C ALA A 34 11.39 9.13 4.24
N LEU A 35 11.12 10.44 4.09
CA LEU A 35 9.77 10.99 4.17
C LEU A 35 8.84 10.44 3.08
N ASP A 36 9.31 10.36 1.83
CA ASP A 36 8.51 9.79 0.74
C ASP A 36 8.17 8.31 1.00
N ARG A 37 9.14 7.53 1.49
CA ARG A 37 8.94 6.14 1.86
C ARG A 37 7.98 5.96 3.03
N ASP A 38 8.04 6.85 4.02
CA ASP A 38 7.15 6.80 5.19
C ASP A 38 5.72 7.17 4.80
N THR A 39 5.52 8.23 4.00
CA THR A 39 4.21 8.59 3.42
C THR A 39 3.61 7.42 2.66
N ARG A 40 4.36 6.80 1.72
CA ARG A 40 3.87 5.62 0.99
C ARG A 40 3.50 4.48 1.93
N ARG A 41 4.35 4.17 2.92
CA ARG A 41 4.08 3.11 3.89
C ARG A 41 2.78 3.37 4.66
N GLN A 42 2.54 4.61 5.09
CA GLN A 42 1.33 4.99 5.81
C GLN A 42 0.09 4.86 4.92
N THR A 43 0.10 5.40 3.71
CA THR A 43 -1.02 5.30 2.77
C THR A 43 -1.29 3.84 2.35
N TYR A 44 -0.25 3.02 2.15
CA TYR A 44 -0.38 1.58 1.86
C TYR A 44 -1.07 0.84 3.01
N ALA A 45 -0.64 1.10 4.25
CA ALA A 45 -1.24 0.50 5.43
C ALA A 45 -2.69 0.95 5.62
N ALA A 46 -2.99 2.24 5.42
CA ALA A 46 -4.34 2.78 5.52
C ALA A 46 -5.29 2.12 4.51
N PHE A 47 -4.86 1.98 3.25
CA PHE A 47 -5.65 1.30 2.23
C PHE A 47 -5.90 -0.19 2.54
N MET A 48 -4.87 -0.93 2.96
CA MET A 48 -5.04 -2.34 3.33
C MET A 48 -5.93 -2.51 4.57
N GLY A 49 -5.83 -1.59 5.54
CA GLY A 49 -6.72 -1.53 6.70
C GLY A 49 -8.17 -1.31 6.30
N ALA A 50 -8.43 -0.32 5.44
CA ALA A 50 -9.76 -0.04 4.92
C ALA A 50 -10.33 -1.23 4.11
N LEU A 51 -9.51 -1.93 3.31
CA LEU A 51 -9.93 -3.13 2.60
C LEU A 51 -10.33 -4.26 3.56
N SER A 52 -9.55 -4.46 4.61
CA SER A 52 -9.83 -5.48 5.63
C SER A 52 -11.12 -5.16 6.37
N ASP A 53 -11.30 -3.89 6.75
CA ASP A 53 -12.48 -3.43 7.48
C ASP A 53 -13.76 -3.62 6.67
N VAL A 54 -13.76 -3.21 5.40
CA VAL A 54 -14.88 -3.45 4.48
C VAL A 54 -15.17 -4.95 4.32
N TYR A 55 -14.12 -5.77 4.15
CA TYR A 55 -14.30 -7.21 4.08
C TYR A 55 -14.95 -7.79 5.34
N GLN A 56 -14.47 -7.42 6.53
CA GLN A 56 -14.99 -7.94 7.81
C GLN A 56 -16.47 -7.62 7.98
N HIS A 57 -16.89 -6.39 7.69
CA HIS A 57 -18.30 -6.01 7.76
C HIS A 57 -19.16 -6.75 6.72
N LEU A 58 -18.66 -6.97 5.49
CA LEU A 58 -19.36 -7.78 4.49
C LEU A 58 -19.48 -9.25 4.92
N ASP A 59 -18.45 -9.78 5.57
CA ASP A 59 -18.39 -11.14 6.10
C ASP A 59 -19.36 -11.35 7.26
N GLU A 60 -19.55 -10.33 8.11
CA GLU A 60 -20.55 -10.28 9.18
C GLU A 60 -21.97 -10.21 8.60
N LEU A 61 -22.23 -9.29 7.65
CA LEU A 61 -23.53 -9.20 6.98
C LEU A 61 -23.95 -10.51 6.30
N ALA A 62 -22.99 -11.23 5.70
CA ALA A 62 -23.25 -12.53 5.08
C ALA A 62 -23.52 -13.65 6.09
N ARG A 63 -23.08 -13.51 7.35
CA ARG A 63 -23.36 -14.46 8.44
C ARG A 63 -24.70 -14.20 9.13
N ASP A 64 -25.08 -12.93 9.31
CA ASP A 64 -26.23 -12.54 10.13
C ASP A 64 -27.58 -13.00 9.56
N GLY A 65 -27.64 -13.39 8.28
CA GLY A 65 -28.85 -13.95 7.68
C GLY A 65 -30.03 -12.97 7.62
N ARG A 66 -29.75 -11.66 7.60
CA ARG A 66 -30.75 -10.58 7.56
C ARG A 66 -31.61 -10.65 6.29
N PRO A 67 -32.81 -10.04 6.30
CA PRO A 67 -33.63 -9.92 5.10
C PRO A 67 -32.86 -9.30 3.94
N ALA A 68 -33.01 -9.85 2.73
CA ALA A 68 -32.20 -9.47 1.57
C ALA A 68 -32.19 -7.96 1.25
N GLN A 69 -33.29 -7.26 1.51
CA GLN A 69 -33.39 -5.82 1.30
C GLN A 69 -32.53 -5.03 2.31
N GLU A 70 -32.50 -5.44 3.57
CA GLU A 70 -31.66 -4.82 4.61
C GLU A 70 -30.19 -5.11 4.35
N THR A 71 -29.85 -6.36 4.00
CA THR A 71 -28.49 -6.77 3.64
C THR A 71 -27.96 -5.96 2.46
N ARG A 72 -28.81 -5.69 1.46
CA ARG A 72 -28.45 -4.86 0.29
C ARG A 72 -28.08 -3.44 0.68
N THR A 73 -28.91 -2.79 1.49
CA THR A 73 -28.65 -1.42 1.95
C THR A 73 -27.38 -1.36 2.79
N ALA A 74 -27.24 -2.28 3.75
CA ALA A 74 -26.08 -2.34 4.62
C ALA A 74 -24.77 -2.63 3.86
N ALA A 75 -24.79 -3.54 2.87
CA ALA A 75 -23.62 -3.83 2.04
C ALA A 75 -23.17 -2.61 1.23
N HIS A 76 -24.11 -1.78 0.75
CA HIS A 76 -23.77 -0.54 0.06
C HIS A 76 -23.18 0.49 1.02
N GLU A 77 -23.77 0.63 2.21
CA GLU A 77 -23.32 1.56 3.26
C GLU A 77 -21.89 1.27 3.72
N VAL A 78 -21.56 0.00 3.98
CA VAL A 78 -20.20 -0.45 4.35
C VAL A 78 -19.15 0.02 3.33
N PHE A 79 -19.48 -0.04 2.04
CA PHE A 79 -18.55 0.38 0.99
C PHE A 79 -18.40 1.90 0.91
N LEU A 80 -19.47 2.66 1.21
CA LEU A 80 -19.45 4.12 1.23
C LEU A 80 -18.69 4.65 2.46
N SER A 81 -18.85 4.02 3.62
CA SER A 81 -18.19 4.43 4.86
C SER A 81 -16.71 4.04 4.91
N GLY A 82 -16.30 2.97 4.21
CA GLY A 82 -14.95 2.41 4.26
C GLY A 82 -13.83 3.26 3.65
N ASN A 83 -14.10 4.48 3.16
CA ASN A 83 -13.09 5.42 2.64
C ASN A 83 -12.15 4.86 1.53
N LEU A 84 -12.55 3.79 0.83
CA LEU A 84 -11.69 3.11 -0.15
C LEU A 84 -11.41 3.96 -1.39
N TYR A 85 -12.37 4.78 -1.82
CA TYR A 85 -12.20 5.65 -3.00
C TYR A 85 -11.16 6.75 -2.76
N PRO A 86 -11.24 7.56 -1.70
CA PRO A 86 -10.20 8.56 -1.41
C PRO A 86 -8.81 7.95 -1.25
N LEU A 87 -8.68 6.85 -0.50
CA LEU A 87 -7.40 6.16 -0.32
C LEU A 87 -6.84 5.65 -1.65
N ARG A 88 -7.69 5.12 -2.54
CA ARG A 88 -7.26 4.70 -3.88
C ARG A 88 -6.78 5.88 -4.73
N TYR A 89 -7.41 7.05 -4.64
CA TYR A 89 -6.96 8.24 -5.36
C TYR A 89 -5.63 8.77 -4.81
N GLU A 90 -5.46 8.73 -3.49
CA GLU A 90 -4.20 9.09 -2.85
C GLU A 90 -3.06 8.17 -3.30
N LEU A 91 -3.32 6.85 -3.32
CA LEU A 91 -2.36 5.87 -3.86
C LEU A 91 -2.00 6.17 -5.32
N ALA A 92 -2.96 6.54 -6.15
CA ALA A 92 -2.69 6.86 -7.55
C ALA A 92 -1.75 8.07 -7.75
N LEU A 93 -1.60 8.93 -6.73
CA LEU A 93 -0.67 10.08 -6.77
C LEU A 93 0.76 9.71 -6.36
N ILE A 94 0.92 8.73 -5.46
CA ILE A 94 2.21 8.44 -4.81
C ILE A 94 2.82 7.09 -5.18
N ALA A 95 1.99 6.13 -5.58
CA ALA A 95 2.38 4.76 -5.84
C ALA A 95 2.78 4.57 -7.31
N PRO A 96 3.80 3.75 -7.60
CA PRO A 96 4.13 3.41 -8.96
C PRO A 96 3.06 2.48 -9.59
N TRP A 97 3.05 2.40 -10.91
CA TRP A 97 2.02 1.65 -11.65
C TRP A 97 1.98 0.16 -11.29
N GLU A 98 3.14 -0.42 -10.99
CA GLU A 98 3.33 -1.81 -10.57
C GLU A 98 2.62 -2.14 -9.25
N VAL A 99 2.37 -1.13 -8.41
CA VAL A 99 1.55 -1.26 -7.19
C VAL A 99 0.09 -1.00 -7.50
N MET A 100 -0.20 -0.01 -8.36
CA MET A 100 -1.59 0.37 -8.65
C MET A 100 -2.40 -0.72 -9.36
N GLU A 101 -1.79 -1.52 -10.24
CA GLU A 101 -2.51 -2.60 -10.92
C GLU A 101 -3.05 -3.65 -9.91
N PRO A 102 -2.23 -4.28 -9.06
CA PRO A 102 -2.72 -5.15 -7.99
C PRO A 102 -3.70 -4.49 -7.01
N VAL A 103 -3.48 -3.22 -6.65
CA VAL A 103 -4.40 -2.43 -5.79
C VAL A 103 -5.79 -2.31 -6.41
N ASN A 104 -5.85 -1.98 -7.70
CA ASN A 104 -7.10 -1.89 -8.43
C ASN A 104 -7.82 -3.24 -8.48
N GLN A 105 -7.07 -4.33 -8.71
CA GLN A 105 -7.65 -5.67 -8.68
C GLN A 105 -8.25 -5.99 -7.30
N ALA A 106 -7.53 -5.73 -6.20
CA ALA A 106 -8.06 -5.93 -4.85
C ALA A 106 -9.33 -5.12 -4.60
N PHE A 107 -9.33 -3.84 -5.03
CA PHE A 107 -10.49 -2.95 -4.94
C PHE A 107 -11.70 -3.50 -5.72
N TYR A 108 -11.50 -3.96 -6.96
CA TYR A 108 -12.61 -4.53 -7.74
C TYR A 108 -13.13 -5.83 -7.13
N ARG A 109 -12.26 -6.69 -6.61
CA ARG A 109 -12.70 -7.95 -5.99
C ARG A 109 -13.49 -7.76 -4.71
N VAL A 110 -13.15 -6.78 -3.86
CA VAL A 110 -13.98 -6.47 -2.69
C VAL A 110 -15.34 -5.88 -3.10
N ARG A 111 -15.38 -5.12 -4.21
CA ARG A 111 -16.64 -4.61 -4.77
C ARG A 111 -17.51 -5.75 -5.32
N ASP A 112 -16.91 -6.72 -6.01
CA ASP A 112 -17.63 -7.91 -6.48
C ASP A 112 -18.19 -8.70 -5.29
N LEU A 113 -17.42 -8.83 -4.19
CA LEU A 113 -17.88 -9.48 -2.96
C LEU A 113 -19.05 -8.72 -2.33
N ARG A 114 -19.00 -7.38 -2.28
CA ARG A 114 -20.13 -6.54 -1.87
C ARG A 114 -21.38 -6.84 -2.70
N ASP A 115 -21.23 -6.97 -4.02
CA ASP A 115 -22.37 -7.23 -4.91
C ASP A 115 -23.00 -8.60 -4.65
N VAL A 116 -22.20 -9.60 -4.30
CA VAL A 116 -22.67 -10.94 -3.88
C VAL A 116 -23.48 -10.85 -2.58
N VAL A 117 -22.96 -10.14 -1.58
CA VAL A 117 -23.66 -9.92 -0.30
C VAL A 117 -24.94 -9.11 -0.51
N ALA A 118 -24.91 -8.09 -1.38
CA ALA A 118 -26.05 -7.23 -1.70
C ALA A 118 -27.19 -7.97 -2.44
N ARG A 119 -26.90 -9.12 -3.08
CA ARG A 119 -27.90 -10.04 -3.62
C ARG A 119 -28.55 -10.93 -2.53
N GLY A 120 -28.09 -10.84 -1.29
CA GLY A 120 -28.56 -11.67 -0.17
C GLY A 120 -27.86 -13.02 -0.08
N SER A 121 -26.70 -13.19 -0.72
CA SER A 121 -25.97 -14.45 -0.68
C SER A 121 -25.43 -14.70 0.73
N ALA A 122 -25.80 -15.84 1.32
CA ALA A 122 -25.28 -16.25 2.62
C ALA A 122 -23.79 -16.63 2.54
N ARG A 123 -23.10 -16.55 3.68
CA ARG A 123 -21.70 -16.98 3.85
C ARG A 123 -21.43 -18.41 3.36
N SER A 124 -22.40 -19.31 3.50
CA SER A 124 -22.31 -20.72 3.09
C SER A 124 -22.46 -20.93 1.58
N HIS A 125 -22.87 -19.91 0.83
CA HIS A 125 -23.09 -20.03 -0.61
C HIS A 125 -21.74 -20.16 -1.35
N PRO A 126 -21.58 -21.11 -2.28
CA PRO A 126 -20.31 -21.31 -3.01
C PRO A 126 -19.83 -20.05 -3.74
N GLU A 127 -20.75 -19.23 -4.24
CA GLU A 127 -20.45 -17.96 -4.89
C GLU A 127 -19.71 -17.00 -3.94
N PHE A 128 -20.16 -16.89 -2.68
CA PHE A 128 -19.47 -16.07 -1.67
C PHE A 128 -18.04 -16.57 -1.45
N GLY A 129 -17.87 -17.89 -1.31
CA GLY A 129 -16.54 -18.52 -1.15
C GLY A 129 -15.60 -18.23 -2.33
N GLY A 130 -16.10 -18.31 -3.57
CA GLY A 130 -15.33 -17.99 -4.77
C GLY A 130 -14.88 -16.53 -4.83
N HIS A 131 -15.79 -15.59 -4.54
CA HIS A 131 -15.47 -14.16 -4.50
C HIS A 131 -14.54 -13.80 -3.35
N LEU A 132 -14.71 -14.42 -2.17
CA LEU A 132 -13.81 -14.28 -1.04
C LEU A 132 -12.39 -14.73 -1.40
N HIS A 133 -12.24 -15.91 -2.00
CA HIS A 133 -10.93 -16.42 -2.39
C HIS A 133 -10.26 -15.51 -3.43
N ALA A 134 -11.02 -15.02 -4.41
CA ALA A 134 -10.53 -14.07 -5.41
C ALA A 134 -10.09 -12.73 -4.79
N TYR A 135 -10.83 -12.22 -3.80
CA TYR A 135 -10.46 -11.03 -3.04
C TYR A 135 -9.17 -11.24 -2.25
N LEU A 136 -9.06 -12.32 -1.46
CA LEU A 136 -7.87 -12.61 -0.66
C LEU A 136 -6.61 -12.72 -1.53
N ALA A 137 -6.71 -13.44 -2.66
CA ALA A 137 -5.60 -13.55 -3.61
C ALA A 137 -5.22 -12.19 -4.24
N ALA A 138 -6.17 -11.31 -4.50
CA ALA A 138 -5.89 -9.98 -5.02
C ALA A 138 -5.27 -9.06 -3.95
N ALA A 139 -5.77 -9.11 -2.71
CA ALA A 139 -5.22 -8.39 -1.57
C ALA A 139 -3.77 -8.82 -1.27
N GLU A 140 -3.47 -10.12 -1.35
CA GLU A 140 -2.12 -10.64 -1.21
C GLU A 140 -1.18 -10.12 -2.31
N LYS A 141 -1.63 -10.10 -3.56
CA LYS A 141 -0.86 -9.53 -4.69
C LYS A 141 -0.58 -8.04 -4.49
N ALA A 142 -1.56 -7.28 -4.01
CA ALA A 142 -1.39 -5.86 -3.68
C ALA A 142 -0.36 -5.68 -2.56
N GLN A 143 -0.47 -6.44 -1.47
CA GLN A 143 0.49 -6.40 -0.37
C GLN A 143 1.91 -6.77 -0.83
N MET A 144 2.06 -7.79 -1.68
CA MET A 144 3.37 -8.16 -2.24
C MET A 144 3.97 -7.05 -3.10
N ALA A 145 3.17 -6.39 -3.94
CA ALA A 145 3.63 -5.27 -4.75
C ALA A 145 4.06 -4.07 -3.88
N MET A 146 3.26 -3.71 -2.87
CA MET A 146 3.59 -2.69 -1.88
C MET A 146 4.88 -3.01 -1.13
N ARG A 147 5.07 -4.27 -0.70
CA ARG A 147 6.30 -4.71 -0.02
C ARG A 147 7.51 -4.61 -0.93
N ARG A 148 7.39 -4.95 -2.21
CA ARG A 148 8.47 -4.78 -3.21
C ARG A 148 8.83 -3.30 -3.39
N ASP A 149 7.84 -2.43 -3.56
CA ASP A 149 8.06 -0.97 -3.66
C ASP A 149 8.74 -0.42 -2.39
N LEU A 150 8.31 -0.87 -1.23
CA LEU A 150 8.93 -0.54 0.05
C LEU A 150 10.23 -1.31 0.32
N GLY A 151 10.79 -2.09 -0.62
CA GLY A 151 12.02 -2.88 -0.41
C GLY A 151 12.01 -3.81 0.81
N THR A 152 10.83 -4.30 1.21
CA THR A 152 10.61 -5.23 2.34
C THR A 152 10.05 -6.59 1.89
N SER A 153 9.98 -6.81 0.58
CA SER A 153 9.68 -8.12 0.01
C SER A 153 10.83 -9.09 0.32
N TRP A 154 10.47 -10.32 0.71
CA TRP A 154 11.44 -11.40 0.74
C TRP A 154 12.02 -11.60 -0.68
N PRO A 155 13.31 -11.96 -0.85
CA PRO A 155 13.84 -12.36 -2.16
C PRO A 155 12.93 -13.40 -2.79
N ASP A 156 12.76 -13.29 -4.11
CA ASP A 156 11.83 -14.13 -4.86
C ASP A 156 12.12 -15.61 -4.59
N ARG A 157 11.08 -16.45 -4.46
CA ARG A 157 11.24 -17.87 -4.07
C ARG A 157 12.09 -18.67 -5.07
N ALA A 158 12.39 -18.08 -6.22
CA ALA A 158 13.33 -18.58 -7.22
C ALA A 158 14.79 -18.57 -6.74
N GLU A 159 15.15 -17.71 -5.79
CA GLU A 159 16.47 -17.71 -5.14
C GLU A 159 16.44 -18.49 -3.83
N GLY A 160 16.29 -19.81 -3.95
CA GLY A 160 16.85 -20.78 -2.97
C GLY A 160 16.50 -20.60 -1.49
N PHE A 161 15.36 -20.01 -1.13
CA PHE A 161 14.98 -19.90 0.28
C PHE A 161 14.33 -21.19 0.78
N THR A 162 15.06 -21.97 1.58
CA THR A 162 14.52 -23.02 2.45
C THR A 162 14.15 -22.41 3.81
N PRO A 163 12.87 -22.40 4.22
CA PRO A 163 12.50 -21.94 5.56
C PRO A 163 13.06 -22.91 6.61
N PRO A 164 13.44 -22.42 7.82
CA PRO A 164 13.79 -23.31 8.92
C PRO A 164 12.55 -24.10 9.34
N SER A 165 12.66 -25.43 9.29
CA SER A 165 11.67 -26.36 9.83
C SER A 165 11.56 -26.15 11.34
N GLY A 166 10.46 -25.53 11.76
CA GLY A 166 10.01 -25.41 13.15
C GLY A 166 8.61 -25.94 13.29
#